data_AF-A0A183IP05-F1
#
_entry.id   AF-A0A183IP05-F1
#
_cell.length_a   1.000
_cell.length_b   1.000
_cell.length_c   1.000
_cell.angle_alpha   90.00
_cell.angle_beta   90.00
_cell.angle_gamma   90.00
#
_symmetry.space_group_name_H-M   'P 1'
#
loop_
_entity.id
_entity.type
_entity.pdbx_description
1 polymer ?
#
loop_
_entity_poly.entity_id
_entity_poly.type
_entity_poly.pdbx_seq_one_letter_code
_entity_poly.pdbx_strand_id
1 'polypeptide(L)'
;MPKIFDTRVGKFSGSIKEFEKLKEHLCPAFAPASNLESCLMSVVVGESFTDMSVFTFVTSSPAVAEEWSSEIFELSHDVRWKNPGIILLLDLRLGSFVYSHSRNEVTLKDVIDLFATHKEDRKNVQAALEQSGFATPADDSTSKLKNMNFRRFENFFMLYRLMTNRTDVSEIFLQISHVKRKKSETLHVRSTEPSIDAFQLMHFLNTTQRDSRLNDILHPYCSETVALKLIRKYEPDEAFSSKGLMTFGGFLKFLLSDDNKACSDECFMLNKEKMNEPLCHYFISSSHNTYLSGPQVGLLSKCSVEMYRQVLLSGCRCVELDIWDGRPSEGGCGSVPVVTHGPTIVTREVIQAIAEYAFKTSVYPVILSLEVHCGARNQAKVARLCKEVFGDALISEPLESHPLEPGIALPSPNRLLKKIIIKSRKGEFKVFFQASKVADVPSNSSAEAEGPHVDGPSSNEFDISSTVESFASSSDSDQDEETDSNKAEVYLRFENVPSSLYEFNAS
;
A
#
# COMPACT_ATOMS: atom_id res chain seq x y z
N MET A 1 -4.10 3.21 -17.83
CA MET A 1 -5.47 3.38 -17.33
C MET A 1 -5.37 3.79 -15.87
N PRO A 2 -6.19 4.73 -15.38
CA PRO A 2 -6.16 5.14 -13.99
C PRO A 2 -6.45 3.94 -13.07
N LYS A 3 -5.78 3.87 -11.92
CA LYS A 3 -5.98 2.82 -10.92
C LYS A 3 -7.22 3.17 -10.09
N ILE A 4 -8.06 2.18 -9.77
CA ILE A 4 -9.00 2.29 -8.65
C ILE A 4 -8.20 2.27 -7.36
N PHE A 5 -8.38 3.29 -6.52
CA PHE A 5 -7.70 3.42 -5.23
C PHE A 5 -8.59 3.02 -4.06
N ASP A 6 -9.89 3.31 -4.11
CA ASP A 6 -10.81 3.13 -2.98
C ASP A 6 -12.27 3.06 -3.45
N THR A 7 -13.12 2.48 -2.60
CA THR A 7 -14.58 2.47 -2.77
C THR A 7 -15.26 2.85 -1.45
N ARG A 8 -16.37 3.58 -1.56
CA ARG A 8 -17.05 4.23 -0.43
C ARG A 8 -18.56 4.08 -0.55
N VAL A 9 -19.24 4.04 0.60
CA VAL A 9 -20.69 3.91 0.72
C VAL A 9 -21.26 4.94 1.71
N GLY A 10 -22.54 5.30 1.56
CA GLY A 10 -23.24 6.19 2.49
C GLY A 10 -22.61 7.58 2.60
N LYS A 11 -22.58 8.12 3.83
CA LYS A 11 -21.86 9.36 4.21
C LYS A 11 -20.41 9.48 3.72
N PHE A 12 -19.73 8.37 3.41
CA PHE A 12 -18.34 8.38 2.93
C PHE A 12 -18.24 8.65 1.42
N SER A 13 -19.34 8.52 0.67
CA SER A 13 -19.38 8.65 -0.79
C SER A 13 -19.22 10.09 -1.30
N GLY A 14 -19.50 11.12 -0.50
CA GLY A 14 -19.21 12.52 -0.88
C GLY A 14 -20.21 13.57 -0.38
N SER A 15 -20.24 14.72 -1.05
CA SER A 15 -21.04 15.88 -0.63
C SER A 15 -22.53 15.72 -0.93
N ILE A 16 -23.30 15.41 0.11
CA ILE A 16 -24.77 15.32 0.07
C ILE A 16 -25.41 16.60 -0.51
N LYS A 17 -24.80 17.79 -0.33
CA LYS A 17 -25.35 19.10 -0.75
C LYS A 17 -25.48 19.30 -2.27
N GLU A 18 -24.69 18.58 -3.07
CA GLU A 18 -24.84 18.58 -4.52
C GLU A 18 -25.91 17.56 -4.93
N PHE A 19 -26.00 16.46 -4.17
CA PHE A 19 -26.93 15.38 -4.39
C PHE A 19 -28.38 15.72 -3.97
N GLU A 20 -28.59 16.56 -2.97
CA GLU A 20 -29.90 17.11 -2.58
C GLU A 20 -30.56 17.89 -3.71
N LYS A 21 -29.78 18.54 -4.60
CA LYS A 21 -30.29 19.22 -5.80
C LYS A 21 -30.68 18.23 -6.91
N LEU A 22 -29.99 17.10 -6.99
CA LEU A 22 -30.32 16.02 -7.91
C LEU A 22 -31.54 15.21 -7.44
N LYS A 23 -31.89 15.25 -6.16
CA LYS A 23 -33.01 14.50 -5.54
C LYS A 23 -34.36 14.71 -6.24
N GLU A 24 -34.63 15.91 -6.76
CA GLU A 24 -35.85 16.24 -7.52
C GLU A 24 -35.89 15.58 -8.93
N HIS A 25 -34.73 15.14 -9.43
CA HIS A 25 -34.54 14.57 -10.77
C HIS A 25 -34.30 13.04 -10.73
N LEU A 26 -34.16 12.45 -9.54
CA LEU A 26 -34.00 11.00 -9.40
C LEU A 26 -35.35 10.29 -9.59
N CYS A 27 -35.35 9.21 -10.37
CA CYS A 27 -36.54 8.40 -10.58
C CYS A 27 -37.00 7.77 -9.24
N PRO A 28 -38.31 7.84 -8.89
CA PRO A 28 -38.85 7.27 -7.64
C PRO A 28 -38.58 5.78 -7.39
N ALA A 29 -38.12 5.04 -8.41
CA ALA A 29 -37.77 3.63 -8.31
C ALA A 29 -36.42 3.35 -7.60
N PHE A 30 -35.56 4.35 -7.38
CA PHE A 30 -34.20 4.13 -6.85
C PHE A 30 -34.09 4.16 -5.32
N ALA A 31 -34.93 4.95 -4.63
CA ALA A 31 -35.14 4.86 -3.19
C ALA A 31 -36.39 5.65 -2.77
N PRO A 32 -37.10 5.25 -1.70
CA PRO A 32 -37.93 6.19 -0.96
C PRO A 32 -37.03 7.32 -0.41
N ALA A 33 -37.50 8.56 -0.52
CA ALA A 33 -36.70 9.79 -0.35
C ALA A 33 -36.07 10.02 1.04
N SER A 34 -36.29 9.11 1.99
CA SER A 34 -35.83 9.14 3.38
C SER A 34 -34.50 8.43 3.64
N ASN A 35 -34.05 7.50 2.79
CA ASN A 35 -32.84 6.69 3.04
C ASN A 35 -31.74 6.83 1.97
N LEU A 36 -31.85 7.87 1.15
CA LEU A 36 -31.12 8.05 -0.10
C LEU A 36 -29.58 8.10 0.04
N GLU A 37 -29.06 8.63 1.16
CA GLU A 37 -27.62 8.63 1.44
C GLU A 37 -27.02 7.22 1.40
N SER A 38 -27.71 6.24 2.01
CA SER A 38 -27.21 4.86 2.10
C SER A 38 -27.23 4.10 0.76
N CYS A 39 -27.87 4.63 -0.28
CA CYS A 39 -27.77 4.12 -1.66
C CYS A 39 -26.63 4.78 -2.46
N LEU A 40 -25.85 5.68 -1.86
CA LEU A 40 -24.69 6.29 -2.53
C LEU A 40 -23.48 5.36 -2.46
N MET A 41 -22.89 5.09 -3.61
CA MET A 41 -21.57 4.46 -3.74
C MET A 41 -20.62 5.40 -4.48
N SER A 42 -19.36 5.48 -4.10
CA SER A 42 -18.33 6.19 -4.88
C SER A 42 -17.10 5.34 -5.14
N VAL A 43 -16.53 5.50 -6.34
CA VAL A 43 -15.24 4.91 -6.73
C VAL A 43 -14.21 6.02 -6.86
N VAL A 44 -13.10 5.90 -6.14
CA VAL A 44 -11.95 6.81 -6.24
C VAL A 44 -10.95 6.23 -7.23
N VAL A 45 -10.58 6.98 -8.26
CA VAL A 45 -9.61 6.56 -9.29
C VAL A 45 -8.57 7.65 -9.54
N GLY A 46 -7.38 7.29 -9.99
CA GLY A 46 -6.38 8.29 -10.38
C GLY A 46 -5.07 7.68 -10.88
N GLU A 47 -4.08 8.55 -11.08
CA GLU A 47 -2.71 8.13 -11.43
C GLU A 47 -1.76 8.25 -10.23
N SER A 48 -2.09 9.08 -9.24
CA SER A 48 -1.32 9.25 -8.00
C SER A 48 -2.23 9.63 -6.82
N PHE A 49 -1.76 9.56 -5.58
CA PHE A 49 -2.54 10.01 -4.41
C PHE A 49 -2.80 11.52 -4.38
N THR A 50 -2.11 12.31 -5.22
CA THR A 50 -2.33 13.76 -5.37
C THR A 50 -3.15 14.13 -6.60
N ASP A 51 -3.45 13.17 -7.49
CA ASP A 51 -4.26 13.35 -8.69
C ASP A 51 -5.30 12.23 -8.80
N MET A 52 -6.51 12.52 -8.32
CA MET A 52 -7.62 11.57 -8.18
C MET A 52 -8.95 12.23 -8.56
N SER A 53 -9.80 11.45 -9.24
CA SER A 53 -11.21 11.73 -9.50
C SER A 53 -12.09 10.82 -8.65
N VAL A 54 -13.23 11.34 -8.19
CA VAL A 54 -14.25 10.56 -7.48
C VAL A 54 -15.50 10.46 -8.35
N PHE A 55 -15.94 9.24 -8.64
CA PHE A 55 -17.16 8.97 -9.40
C PHE A 55 -18.23 8.45 -8.45
N THR A 56 -19.27 9.27 -8.23
CA THR A 56 -20.42 8.93 -7.36
C THR A 56 -21.57 8.33 -8.17
N PHE A 57 -22.14 7.25 -7.65
CA PHE A 57 -23.22 6.47 -8.22
C PHE A 57 -24.38 6.34 -7.23
N VAL A 58 -25.56 6.04 -7.77
CA VAL A 58 -26.80 5.83 -7.01
C VAL A 58 -27.27 4.41 -7.29
N THR A 59 -27.30 3.56 -6.27
CA THR A 59 -27.79 2.19 -6.41
C THR A 59 -29.30 2.12 -6.15
N SER A 60 -29.90 0.96 -6.46
CA SER A 60 -31.31 0.66 -6.18
C SER A 60 -31.59 0.30 -4.71
N SER A 61 -30.55 0.02 -3.92
CA SER A 61 -30.66 -0.25 -2.48
C SER A 61 -29.28 -0.20 -1.78
N PRO A 62 -29.23 -0.03 -0.45
CA PRO A 62 -27.96 0.01 0.27
C PRO A 62 -27.17 -1.30 0.18
N ALA A 63 -27.86 -2.44 0.12
CA ALA A 63 -27.22 -3.74 -0.07
C ALA A 63 -26.44 -3.80 -1.41
N VAL A 64 -26.99 -3.22 -2.48
CA VAL A 64 -26.32 -3.13 -3.78
C VAL A 64 -25.15 -2.12 -3.76
N ALA A 65 -25.19 -1.09 -2.91
CA ALA A 65 -24.05 -0.19 -2.71
C ALA A 65 -22.90 -0.91 -1.99
N GLU A 66 -23.19 -1.66 -0.92
CA GLU A 66 -22.19 -2.46 -0.20
C GLU A 66 -21.60 -3.57 -1.08
N GLU A 67 -22.44 -4.33 -1.80
CA GLU A 67 -22.03 -5.40 -2.72
C GLU A 67 -21.05 -4.89 -3.78
N TRP A 68 -21.45 -3.87 -4.55
CA TRP A 68 -20.58 -3.30 -5.59
C TRP A 68 -19.34 -2.62 -5.02
N SER A 69 -19.44 -1.98 -3.85
CA SER A 69 -18.30 -1.36 -3.18
C SER A 69 -17.28 -2.39 -2.73
N SER A 70 -17.71 -3.52 -2.15
CA SER A 70 -16.83 -4.59 -1.68
C SER A 70 -16.17 -5.33 -2.84
N GLU A 71 -16.94 -5.78 -3.82
CA GLU A 71 -16.42 -6.53 -4.98
C GLU A 71 -15.40 -5.70 -5.78
N ILE A 72 -15.68 -4.41 -6.04
CA ILE A 72 -14.72 -3.52 -6.71
C ILE A 72 -13.50 -3.23 -5.82
N PHE A 73 -13.65 -3.19 -4.49
CA PHE A 73 -12.51 -3.04 -3.59
C PHE A 73 -11.56 -4.24 -3.66
N GLU A 74 -12.09 -5.46 -3.53
CA GLU A 74 -11.30 -6.69 -3.56
C GLU A 74 -10.61 -6.87 -4.93
N LEU A 75 -11.35 -6.71 -6.03
CA LEU A 75 -10.80 -6.80 -7.38
C LEU A 75 -9.71 -5.76 -7.68
N SER A 76 -9.75 -4.58 -7.05
CA SER A 76 -8.75 -3.51 -7.24
C SER A 76 -7.55 -3.58 -6.28
N HIS A 77 -7.61 -4.44 -5.26
CA HIS A 77 -6.56 -4.65 -4.26
C HIS A 77 -5.93 -6.06 -4.31
N ASP A 78 -6.48 -6.98 -5.10
CA ASP A 78 -5.89 -8.31 -5.34
C ASP A 78 -4.43 -8.22 -5.78
N VAL A 79 -3.53 -8.81 -4.98
CA VAL A 79 -2.08 -8.82 -5.20
C VAL A 79 -1.67 -9.59 -6.45
N ARG A 80 -2.52 -10.47 -7.00
CA ARG A 80 -2.26 -11.19 -8.26
C ARG A 80 -2.13 -10.23 -9.46
N TRP A 81 -2.77 -9.05 -9.40
CA TRP A 81 -2.57 -7.98 -10.38
C TRP A 81 -1.19 -7.32 -10.35
N LYS A 82 -0.32 -7.65 -9.39
CA LYS A 82 1.09 -7.23 -9.39
C LYS A 82 1.97 -8.06 -10.34
N ASN A 83 1.52 -9.27 -10.72
CA ASN A 83 2.28 -10.22 -11.53
C ASN A 83 1.38 -10.98 -12.54
N PRO A 84 0.62 -10.28 -13.42
CA PRO A 84 -0.21 -10.94 -14.43
C PRO A 84 0.62 -11.45 -15.61
N GLY A 85 0.30 -12.64 -16.14
CA GLY A 85 0.84 -13.09 -17.42
C GLY A 85 0.43 -12.17 -18.58
N ILE A 86 1.28 -12.05 -19.60
CA ILE A 86 1.00 -11.18 -20.76
C ILE A 86 -0.22 -11.67 -21.55
N ILE A 87 -0.47 -12.98 -21.60
CA ILE A 87 -1.70 -13.56 -22.17
C ILE A 87 -2.96 -13.01 -21.48
N LEU A 88 -2.97 -12.88 -20.15
CA LEU A 88 -4.10 -12.29 -19.41
C LEU A 88 -4.28 -10.80 -19.72
N LEU A 89 -3.19 -10.04 -19.85
CA LEU A 89 -3.26 -8.61 -20.25
C LEU A 89 -3.78 -8.43 -21.68
N LEU A 90 -3.41 -9.33 -22.60
CA LEU A 90 -3.94 -9.36 -23.96
C LEU A 90 -5.44 -9.71 -23.98
N ASP A 91 -5.88 -10.68 -23.18
CA ASP A 91 -7.29 -11.08 -23.11
C ASP A 91 -8.16 -10.00 -22.46
N LEU A 92 -7.68 -9.32 -21.41
CA LEU A 92 -8.34 -8.14 -20.84
C LEU A 92 -8.48 -7.00 -21.86
N ARG A 93 -7.47 -6.78 -22.72
CA ARG A 93 -7.54 -5.77 -23.79
C ARG A 93 -8.60 -6.13 -24.84
N LEU A 94 -8.71 -7.42 -25.20
CA LEU A 94 -9.76 -7.94 -26.07
C LEU A 94 -11.14 -7.84 -25.40
N GLY A 95 -11.30 -8.25 -24.15
CA GLY A 95 -12.56 -8.19 -23.40
C GLY A 95 -13.09 -6.76 -23.25
N SER A 96 -12.22 -5.81 -22.94
CA SER A 96 -12.55 -4.37 -22.91
C SER A 96 -13.05 -3.85 -24.26
N PHE A 97 -12.44 -4.29 -25.36
CA PHE A 97 -12.89 -3.97 -26.72
C PHE A 97 -14.23 -4.62 -27.07
N VAL A 98 -14.39 -5.91 -26.77
CA VAL A 98 -15.62 -6.68 -27.02
C VAL A 98 -16.81 -6.12 -26.24
N TYR A 99 -16.59 -5.65 -25.01
CA TYR A 99 -17.61 -5.02 -24.18
C TYR A 99 -18.03 -3.64 -24.70
N SER A 100 -17.06 -2.76 -24.98
CA SER A 100 -17.32 -1.41 -25.53
C SER A 100 -18.00 -1.45 -26.91
N HIS A 101 -17.70 -2.47 -27.72
CA HIS A 101 -18.31 -2.70 -29.03
C HIS A 101 -19.34 -3.85 -29.00
N SER A 102 -19.99 -4.09 -27.86
CA SER A 102 -20.90 -5.24 -27.66
C SER A 102 -22.19 -5.20 -28.50
N ARG A 103 -22.67 -4.00 -28.86
CA ARG A 103 -23.89 -3.77 -29.65
C ARG A 103 -23.65 -3.12 -31.02
N ASN A 104 -22.40 -2.74 -31.31
CA ASN A 104 -22.04 -2.03 -32.53
C ASN A 104 -21.35 -2.96 -33.53
N GLU A 105 -21.52 -2.67 -34.82
CA GLU A 105 -20.63 -3.16 -35.86
C GLU A 105 -19.22 -2.58 -35.62
N VAL A 106 -18.19 -3.41 -35.80
CA VAL A 106 -16.79 -3.00 -35.61
C VAL A 106 -16.22 -2.55 -36.96
N THR A 107 -15.59 -1.38 -37.00
CA THR A 107 -14.85 -0.89 -38.17
C THR A 107 -13.37 -1.28 -38.10
N LEU A 108 -12.65 -1.19 -39.23
CA LEU A 108 -11.18 -1.33 -39.22
C LEU A 108 -10.52 -0.26 -38.34
N LYS A 109 -11.04 0.98 -38.31
CA LYS A 109 -10.55 2.04 -37.43
C LYS A 109 -10.58 1.63 -35.96
N ASP A 110 -11.66 1.00 -35.48
CA ASP A 110 -11.79 0.66 -34.06
C ASP A 110 -10.74 -0.39 -33.64
N VAL A 111 -10.42 -1.33 -34.52
CA VAL A 111 -9.34 -2.31 -34.31
C VAL A 111 -7.95 -1.65 -34.42
N ILE A 112 -7.76 -0.70 -35.33
CA ILE A 112 -6.50 0.05 -35.44
C ILE A 112 -6.26 0.92 -34.19
N ASP A 113 -7.29 1.63 -33.71
CA ASP A 113 -7.25 2.46 -32.49
C ASP A 113 -6.99 1.63 -31.22
N LEU A 114 -7.31 0.32 -31.24
CA LEU A 114 -7.03 -0.60 -30.14
C LEU A 114 -5.53 -0.83 -29.91
N PHE A 115 -4.71 -0.71 -30.94
CA PHE A 115 -3.27 -0.97 -30.91
C PHE A 115 -2.38 0.25 -31.17
N ALA A 116 -2.79 1.20 -32.02
CA ALA A 116 -1.90 2.22 -32.56
C ALA A 116 -2.53 3.63 -32.67
N THR A 117 -1.92 4.60 -31.99
CA THR A 117 -2.22 6.03 -32.16
C THR A 117 -1.33 6.70 -33.21
N HIS A 118 -0.05 6.32 -33.29
CA HIS A 118 0.91 6.91 -34.22
C HIS A 118 0.74 6.42 -35.66
N LYS A 119 0.91 7.32 -36.63
CA LYS A 119 0.59 7.09 -38.05
C LYS A 119 1.28 5.87 -38.66
N GLU A 120 2.52 5.58 -38.29
CA GLU A 120 3.28 4.48 -38.87
C GLU A 120 2.85 3.13 -38.29
N ASP A 121 2.70 3.04 -36.97
CA ASP A 121 2.17 1.85 -36.30
C ASP A 121 0.77 1.47 -36.81
N ARG A 122 -0.06 2.47 -37.13
CA ARG A 122 -1.39 2.26 -37.75
C ARG A 122 -1.29 1.56 -39.11
N LYS A 123 -0.23 1.80 -39.91
CA LYS A 123 0.02 1.04 -41.14
C LYS A 123 0.42 -0.41 -40.82
N ASN A 124 1.24 -0.61 -39.79
CA ASN A 124 1.67 -1.95 -39.37
C ASN A 124 0.47 -2.79 -38.90
N VAL A 125 -0.47 -2.18 -38.17
CA VAL A 125 -1.75 -2.83 -37.80
C VAL A 125 -2.60 -3.13 -39.05
N GLN A 126 -2.74 -2.19 -39.98
CA GLN A 126 -3.48 -2.41 -41.24
C GLN A 126 -2.89 -3.56 -42.07
N ALA A 127 -1.56 -3.58 -42.27
CA ALA A 127 -0.88 -4.66 -42.99
C ALA A 127 -1.07 -6.03 -42.30
N ALA A 128 -1.04 -6.06 -40.97
CA ALA A 128 -1.31 -7.27 -40.21
C ALA A 128 -2.79 -7.72 -40.31
N LEU A 129 -3.76 -6.78 -40.40
CA LEU A 129 -5.18 -7.07 -40.65
C LEU A 129 -5.43 -7.61 -42.07
N GLU A 130 -4.70 -7.12 -43.06
CA GLU A 130 -4.74 -7.65 -44.43
C GLU A 130 -4.11 -9.05 -44.50
N GLN A 131 -2.93 -9.25 -43.90
CA GLN A 131 -2.23 -10.53 -43.88
C GLN A 131 -3.00 -11.63 -43.13
N SER A 132 -3.83 -11.26 -42.15
CA SER A 132 -4.72 -12.17 -41.42
C SER A 132 -6.12 -12.33 -42.05
N GLY A 133 -6.42 -11.63 -43.15
CA GLY A 133 -7.72 -11.71 -43.83
C GLY A 133 -8.89 -11.06 -43.07
N PHE A 134 -8.62 -10.20 -42.09
CA PHE A 134 -9.63 -9.35 -41.44
C PHE A 134 -9.98 -8.11 -42.27
N ALA A 135 -9.02 -7.66 -43.09
CA ALA A 135 -9.16 -6.60 -44.08
C ALA A 135 -8.70 -7.09 -45.47
N THR A 136 -8.97 -6.28 -46.49
CA THR A 136 -8.41 -6.41 -47.85
C THR A 136 -7.84 -5.06 -48.29
N PRO A 137 -6.90 -5.00 -49.26
CA PRO A 137 -6.28 -3.73 -49.70
C PRO A 137 -7.24 -2.69 -50.34
N ALA A 138 -8.52 -3.01 -50.48
CA ALA A 138 -9.58 -2.11 -50.95
C ALA A 138 -10.48 -1.57 -49.81
N ASP A 139 -10.29 -2.03 -48.57
CA ASP A 139 -11.03 -1.56 -47.41
C ASP A 139 -10.37 -0.32 -46.79
N ASP A 140 -11.19 0.64 -46.38
CA ASP A 140 -10.74 1.84 -45.69
C ASP A 140 -10.98 1.76 -44.17
N SER A 141 -10.56 2.80 -43.45
CA SER A 141 -10.75 2.85 -41.99
C SER A 141 -12.22 2.81 -41.52
N THR A 142 -13.18 3.22 -42.37
CA THR A 142 -14.62 3.19 -42.06
C THR A 142 -15.27 1.85 -42.37
N SER A 143 -14.58 1.01 -43.14
CA SER A 143 -15.07 -0.28 -43.61
C SER A 143 -15.27 -1.25 -42.45
N LYS A 144 -16.35 -2.05 -42.54
CA LYS A 144 -16.74 -3.01 -41.51
C LYS A 144 -15.76 -4.18 -41.47
N LEU A 145 -15.38 -4.61 -40.27
CA LEU A 145 -14.53 -5.78 -40.04
C LEU A 145 -15.22 -7.04 -40.57
N LYS A 146 -14.73 -7.59 -41.68
CA LYS A 146 -15.43 -8.62 -42.47
C LYS A 146 -15.62 -9.96 -41.75
N ASN A 147 -14.88 -10.21 -40.67
CA ASN A 147 -14.89 -11.46 -39.94
C ASN A 147 -14.98 -11.23 -38.41
N MET A 148 -16.19 -11.36 -37.87
CA MET A 148 -16.50 -11.20 -36.44
C MET A 148 -15.78 -12.20 -35.52
N ASN A 149 -15.11 -13.23 -36.06
CA ASN A 149 -14.27 -14.14 -35.26
C ASN A 149 -13.03 -13.45 -34.66
N PHE A 150 -12.71 -12.19 -35.04
CA PHE A 150 -11.74 -11.36 -34.31
C PHE A 150 -12.01 -11.29 -32.80
N ARG A 151 -13.27 -11.43 -32.36
CA ARG A 151 -13.66 -11.50 -30.95
C ARG A 151 -13.20 -12.77 -30.22
N ARG A 152 -12.53 -13.71 -30.89
CA ARG A 152 -11.87 -14.89 -30.31
C ARG A 152 -10.40 -14.61 -30.03
N PHE A 153 -9.90 -15.05 -28.88
CA PHE A 153 -8.53 -14.78 -28.44
C PHE A 153 -7.47 -15.29 -29.44
N GLU A 154 -7.70 -16.42 -30.11
CA GLU A 154 -6.76 -17.01 -31.08
C GLU A 154 -6.49 -16.06 -32.25
N ASN A 155 -7.52 -15.36 -32.71
CA ASN A 155 -7.44 -14.39 -33.81
C ASN A 155 -6.78 -13.08 -33.39
N PHE A 156 -7.10 -12.61 -32.18
CA PHE A 156 -6.43 -11.47 -31.57
C PHE A 156 -4.94 -11.74 -31.34
N PHE A 157 -4.59 -12.95 -30.88
CA PHE A 157 -3.22 -13.40 -30.66
C PHE A 157 -2.47 -13.63 -31.99
N MET A 158 -3.14 -14.12 -33.04
CA MET A 158 -2.58 -14.14 -34.39
C MET A 158 -2.21 -12.73 -34.87
N LEU A 159 -3.10 -11.74 -34.69
CA LEU A 159 -2.80 -10.36 -35.05
C LEU A 159 -1.61 -9.81 -34.23
N TYR A 160 -1.57 -10.07 -32.92
CA TYR A 160 -0.41 -9.73 -32.07
C TYR A 160 0.91 -10.32 -32.60
N ARG A 161 0.91 -11.60 -33.04
CA ARG A 161 2.09 -12.25 -33.63
C ARG A 161 2.57 -11.53 -34.90
N LEU A 162 1.64 -11.19 -35.80
CA LEU A 162 1.95 -10.50 -37.06
C LEU A 162 2.49 -9.07 -36.83
N MET A 163 1.88 -8.32 -35.91
CA MET A 163 2.30 -6.94 -35.60
C MET A 163 3.63 -6.87 -34.85
N THR A 164 3.93 -7.83 -33.97
CA THR A 164 5.14 -7.80 -33.13
C THR A 164 6.35 -8.49 -33.72
N ASN A 165 6.17 -9.41 -34.69
CA ASN A 165 7.23 -10.11 -35.43
C ASN A 165 8.46 -10.46 -34.57
N ARG A 166 8.25 -11.25 -33.51
CA ARG A 166 9.23 -11.56 -32.44
C ARG A 166 10.41 -12.42 -32.91
N THR A 167 11.32 -11.81 -33.67
CA THR A 167 12.56 -12.41 -34.17
C THR A 167 13.49 -12.85 -33.03
N ASP A 168 13.51 -12.10 -31.93
CA ASP A 168 14.21 -12.39 -30.68
C ASP A 168 13.77 -13.74 -30.08
N VAL A 169 12.45 -14.01 -30.03
CA VAL A 169 11.92 -15.29 -29.55
C VAL A 169 12.11 -16.39 -30.60
N SER A 170 12.08 -16.04 -31.90
CA SER A 170 12.29 -16.97 -33.00
C SER A 170 13.70 -17.57 -32.98
N GLU A 171 14.73 -16.75 -32.71
CA GLU A 171 16.10 -17.23 -32.57
C GLU A 171 16.24 -18.24 -31.42
N ILE A 172 15.69 -17.91 -30.24
CA ILE A 172 15.68 -18.79 -29.06
C ILE A 172 14.98 -20.13 -29.40
N PHE A 173 13.82 -20.08 -30.07
CA PHE A 173 13.07 -21.26 -30.48
C PHE A 173 13.88 -22.16 -31.44
N LEU A 174 14.56 -21.57 -32.43
CA LEU A 174 15.42 -22.31 -33.36
C LEU A 174 16.61 -22.96 -32.63
N GLN A 175 17.26 -22.25 -31.70
CA GLN A 175 18.34 -22.81 -30.86
C GLN A 175 17.85 -24.05 -30.08
N ILE A 176 16.66 -23.99 -29.46
CA ILE A 176 16.04 -25.13 -28.75
C ILE A 176 15.77 -26.30 -29.70
N SER A 177 15.25 -26.03 -30.90
CA SER A 177 14.92 -27.04 -31.91
C SER A 177 16.12 -27.88 -32.38
N HIS A 178 17.35 -27.39 -32.19
CA HIS A 178 18.58 -28.07 -32.56
C HIS A 178 19.17 -28.95 -31.44
N VAL A 179 18.62 -28.91 -30.22
CA VAL A 179 19.05 -29.75 -29.09
C VAL A 179 18.70 -31.22 -29.35
N LYS A 180 19.69 -32.12 -29.27
CA LYS A 180 19.50 -33.57 -29.53
C LYS A 180 19.65 -34.41 -28.27
N ARG A 181 18.87 -35.49 -28.17
CA ARG A 181 18.99 -36.50 -27.09
C ARG A 181 20.28 -37.31 -27.26
N LYS A 182 21.04 -37.50 -26.17
CA LYS A 182 22.33 -38.25 -26.17
C LYS A 182 22.23 -39.76 -26.50
N LYS A 183 21.07 -40.29 -26.94
CA LYS A 183 20.83 -41.74 -27.03
C LYS A 183 19.98 -42.24 -28.21
N SER A 184 19.70 -41.40 -29.22
CA SER A 184 19.18 -41.89 -30.51
C SER A 184 19.58 -40.94 -31.63
N GLU A 185 19.93 -41.50 -32.78
CA GLU A 185 19.87 -40.73 -34.03
C GLU A 185 18.39 -40.48 -34.39
N THR A 186 18.15 -39.26 -34.89
CA THR A 186 17.00 -38.79 -35.68
C THR A 186 15.64 -39.47 -35.51
N LEU A 187 14.68 -38.76 -34.91
CA LEU A 187 13.33 -38.72 -35.47
C LEU A 187 13.27 -37.59 -36.50
N HIS A 188 13.48 -37.90 -37.78
CA HIS A 188 13.27 -36.94 -38.87
C HIS A 188 11.76 -36.71 -39.07
N VAL A 189 11.17 -35.82 -38.27
CA VAL A 189 9.81 -35.31 -38.52
C VAL A 189 9.86 -34.53 -39.84
N ARG A 190 9.21 -35.06 -40.89
CA ARG A 190 9.08 -34.40 -42.20
C ARG A 190 8.07 -33.25 -42.16
N SER A 191 8.20 -32.35 -41.19
CA SER A 191 7.50 -31.07 -41.15
C SER A 191 8.31 -30.03 -41.93
N THR A 192 7.63 -29.19 -42.72
CA THR A 192 8.23 -27.98 -43.29
C THR A 192 8.32 -26.84 -42.26
N GLU A 193 7.55 -26.92 -41.18
CA GLU A 193 7.58 -25.96 -40.07
C GLU A 193 8.44 -26.49 -38.90
N PRO A 194 9.41 -25.69 -38.40
CA PRO A 194 10.19 -26.05 -37.21
C PRO A 194 9.32 -26.22 -35.97
N SER A 195 9.58 -27.29 -35.21
CA SER A 195 8.87 -27.62 -33.97
C SER A 195 9.84 -28.21 -32.93
N ILE A 196 9.48 -28.10 -31.65
CA ILE A 196 10.23 -28.65 -30.52
C ILE A 196 9.46 -29.79 -29.85
N ASP A 197 10.17 -30.82 -29.37
CA ASP A 197 9.58 -31.94 -28.63
C ASP A 197 9.54 -31.72 -27.10
N ALA A 198 8.85 -32.62 -26.39
CA ALA A 198 8.73 -32.55 -24.93
C ALA A 198 10.08 -32.65 -24.18
N PHE A 199 11.11 -33.29 -24.75
CA PHE A 199 12.44 -33.32 -24.16
C PHE A 199 13.20 -32.01 -24.38
N GLN A 200 13.09 -31.41 -25.57
CA GLN A 200 13.71 -30.12 -25.89
C GLN A 200 13.12 -29.00 -25.02
N LEU A 201 11.79 -28.98 -24.85
CA LEU A 201 11.13 -28.07 -23.92
C LEU A 201 11.53 -28.35 -22.45
N MET A 202 11.52 -29.62 -22.00
CA MET A 202 11.99 -29.99 -20.66
C MET A 202 13.43 -29.55 -20.41
N HIS A 203 14.31 -29.68 -21.41
CA HIS A 203 15.71 -29.26 -21.32
C HIS A 203 15.80 -27.74 -21.12
N PHE A 204 15.18 -26.95 -22.01
CA PHE A 204 15.12 -25.49 -21.91
C PHE A 204 14.61 -25.01 -20.54
N LEU A 205 13.53 -25.60 -20.04
CA LEU A 205 12.98 -25.26 -18.72
C LEU A 205 14.02 -25.50 -17.60
N ASN A 206 14.71 -26.63 -17.64
CA ASN A 206 15.67 -27.05 -16.61
C ASN A 206 17.04 -26.37 -16.71
N THR A 207 17.47 -25.91 -17.89
CA THR A 207 18.79 -25.25 -18.09
C THR A 207 18.73 -23.75 -18.20
N THR A 208 17.57 -23.18 -18.55
CA THR A 208 17.48 -21.79 -19.02
C THR A 208 16.35 -20.99 -18.35
N GLN A 209 15.28 -21.63 -17.85
CA GLN A 209 14.24 -20.93 -17.07
C GLN A 209 14.35 -21.18 -15.55
N ARG A 210 14.97 -22.28 -15.12
CA ARG A 210 15.22 -22.58 -13.70
C ARG A 210 16.28 -21.66 -13.09
N ASP A 211 15.94 -20.99 -12.00
CA ASP A 211 16.93 -20.38 -11.10
C ASP A 211 17.76 -21.47 -10.41
N SER A 212 19.07 -21.47 -10.67
CA SER A 212 20.04 -22.44 -10.18
C SER A 212 20.31 -22.38 -8.67
N ARG A 213 19.75 -21.40 -7.96
CA ARG A 213 19.82 -21.25 -6.50
C ARG A 213 18.72 -22.01 -5.77
N LEU A 214 17.68 -22.47 -6.48
CA LEU A 214 16.54 -23.18 -5.89
C LEU A 214 16.92 -24.60 -5.46
N ASN A 215 16.42 -25.03 -4.30
CA ASN A 215 16.66 -26.38 -3.80
C ASN A 215 15.89 -27.44 -4.62
N ASP A 216 16.59 -28.49 -5.05
CA ASP A 216 16.04 -29.52 -5.95
C ASP A 216 14.96 -30.43 -5.34
N ILE A 217 14.82 -30.46 -4.00
CA ILE A 217 13.78 -31.24 -3.31
C ILE A 217 12.50 -30.39 -3.16
N LEU A 218 12.65 -29.12 -2.78
CA LEU A 218 11.51 -28.19 -2.63
C LEU A 218 10.96 -27.72 -3.98
N HIS A 219 11.85 -27.53 -4.96
CA HIS A 219 11.51 -27.11 -6.32
C HIS A 219 12.07 -28.16 -7.30
N PRO A 220 11.39 -29.29 -7.53
CA PRO A 220 11.90 -30.35 -8.40
C PRO A 220 12.07 -29.88 -9.85
N TYR A 221 13.02 -30.51 -10.55
CA TYR A 221 13.22 -30.29 -11.99
C TYR A 221 11.97 -30.68 -12.80
N CYS A 222 11.72 -29.96 -13.90
CA CYS A 222 10.68 -30.29 -14.86
C CYS A 222 10.93 -31.68 -15.47
N SER A 223 9.90 -32.50 -15.56
CA SER A 223 9.94 -33.80 -16.23
C SER A 223 9.34 -33.72 -17.63
N GLU A 224 9.71 -34.66 -18.50
CA GLU A 224 9.18 -34.75 -19.87
C GLU A 224 7.64 -34.88 -19.89
N THR A 225 7.05 -35.51 -18.86
CA THR A 225 5.60 -35.58 -18.65
C THR A 225 4.97 -34.23 -18.32
N VAL A 226 5.68 -33.32 -17.65
CA VAL A 226 5.24 -31.94 -17.39
C VAL A 226 5.39 -31.09 -18.65
N ALA A 227 6.54 -31.19 -19.34
CA ALA A 227 6.73 -30.52 -20.63
C ALA A 227 5.67 -30.92 -21.66
N LEU A 228 5.31 -32.21 -21.77
CA LEU A 228 4.24 -32.68 -22.64
C LEU A 228 2.85 -32.12 -22.27
N LYS A 229 2.59 -31.82 -20.99
CA LYS A 229 1.37 -31.11 -20.57
C LYS A 229 1.39 -29.64 -21.01
N LEU A 230 2.54 -28.96 -20.92
CA LEU A 230 2.71 -27.59 -21.41
C LEU A 230 2.50 -27.52 -22.93
N ILE A 231 3.06 -28.46 -23.70
CA ILE A 231 2.81 -28.58 -25.14
C ILE A 231 1.30 -28.69 -25.42
N ARG A 232 0.61 -29.62 -24.75
CA ARG A 232 -0.84 -29.81 -24.92
C ARG A 232 -1.70 -28.63 -24.46
N LYS A 233 -1.20 -27.77 -23.58
CA LYS A 233 -1.88 -26.57 -23.07
C LYS A 233 -1.71 -25.36 -23.99
N TYR A 234 -0.57 -25.23 -24.66
CA TYR A 234 -0.20 -24.02 -25.40
C TYR A 234 -0.15 -24.18 -26.91
N GLU A 235 0.05 -25.38 -27.45
CA GLU A 235 0.06 -25.60 -28.90
C GLU A 235 -1.35 -25.48 -29.51
N PRO A 236 -1.60 -24.52 -30.43
CA PRO A 236 -2.92 -24.34 -31.04
C PRO A 236 -3.27 -25.38 -32.12
N ASP A 237 -2.28 -26.01 -32.77
CA ASP A 237 -2.56 -27.02 -33.80
C ASP A 237 -2.61 -28.44 -33.19
N GLU A 238 -3.79 -29.06 -33.23
CA GLU A 238 -4.00 -30.44 -32.78
C GLU A 238 -3.07 -31.44 -33.50
N ALA A 239 -2.69 -31.18 -34.76
CA ALA A 239 -1.78 -32.03 -35.52
C ALA A 239 -0.33 -31.99 -35.00
N PHE A 240 0.09 -30.96 -34.25
CA PHE A 240 1.36 -30.94 -33.53
C PHE A 240 1.19 -31.36 -32.06
N SER A 241 0.17 -30.81 -31.39
CA SER A 241 -0.17 -31.09 -29.99
C SER A 241 -0.39 -32.59 -29.69
N SER A 242 -1.11 -33.30 -30.57
CA SER A 242 -1.33 -34.75 -30.47
C SER A 242 -0.04 -35.58 -30.59
N LYS A 243 0.95 -35.09 -31.34
CA LYS A 243 2.27 -35.71 -31.52
C LYS A 243 3.25 -35.36 -30.39
N GLY A 244 2.88 -34.48 -29.47
CA GLY A 244 3.79 -33.96 -28.44
C GLY A 244 4.85 -33.00 -28.99
N LEU A 245 4.50 -32.27 -30.06
CA LEU A 245 5.33 -31.24 -30.69
C LEU A 245 4.71 -29.85 -30.44
N MET A 246 5.56 -28.84 -30.30
CA MET A 246 5.18 -27.43 -30.15
C MET A 246 5.82 -26.59 -31.27
N THR A 247 5.00 -25.78 -31.94
CA THR A 247 5.40 -24.80 -32.96
C THR A 247 5.89 -23.51 -32.31
N PHE A 248 6.42 -22.58 -33.11
CA PHE A 248 6.75 -21.24 -32.63
C PHE A 248 5.52 -20.52 -32.05
N GLY A 249 4.32 -20.81 -32.58
CA GLY A 249 3.06 -20.28 -32.08
C GLY A 249 2.75 -20.74 -30.65
N GLY A 250 2.88 -22.03 -30.38
CA GLY A 250 2.72 -22.58 -29.03
C GLY A 250 3.80 -22.12 -28.06
N PHE A 251 5.06 -22.05 -28.50
CA PHE A 251 6.18 -21.61 -27.66
C PHE A 251 6.06 -20.14 -27.23
N LEU A 252 5.70 -19.25 -28.15
CA LEU A 252 5.44 -17.85 -27.81
C LEU A 252 4.20 -17.71 -26.90
N LYS A 253 3.15 -18.52 -27.10
CA LYS A 253 1.98 -18.53 -26.19
C LYS A 253 2.36 -18.99 -24.78
N PHE A 254 3.25 -19.98 -24.66
CA PHE A 254 3.80 -20.45 -23.38
C PHE A 254 4.63 -19.37 -22.67
N LEU A 255 5.61 -18.76 -23.34
CA LEU A 255 6.49 -17.73 -22.76
C LEU A 255 5.74 -16.49 -22.25
N LEU A 256 4.57 -16.18 -22.83
CA LEU A 256 3.72 -15.06 -22.45
C LEU A 256 2.68 -15.42 -21.36
N SER A 257 2.65 -16.67 -20.90
CA SER A 257 1.61 -17.19 -20.01
C SER A 257 1.99 -17.20 -18.52
N ASP A 258 1.00 -17.48 -17.67
CA ASP A 258 1.19 -17.64 -16.23
C ASP A 258 2.08 -18.84 -15.83
N ASP A 259 2.35 -19.79 -16.74
CA ASP A 259 3.30 -20.89 -16.49
C ASP A 259 4.78 -20.45 -16.69
N ASN A 260 5.04 -19.22 -17.16
CA ASN A 260 6.38 -18.68 -17.41
C ASN A 260 6.55 -17.23 -16.90
N LYS A 261 5.93 -16.90 -15.75
CA LYS A 261 6.11 -15.60 -15.08
C LYS A 261 7.56 -15.40 -14.61
N ALA A 262 8.00 -14.14 -14.54
CA ALA A 262 9.34 -13.78 -14.06
C ALA A 262 9.57 -14.08 -12.56
N CYS A 263 8.51 -14.25 -11.78
CA CYS A 263 8.58 -14.67 -10.38
C CYS A 263 7.30 -15.42 -9.97
N SER A 264 7.38 -16.25 -8.91
CA SER A 264 6.23 -16.95 -8.32
C SER A 264 5.25 -15.94 -7.72
N ASP A 265 3.95 -16.21 -7.81
CA ASP A 265 2.92 -15.39 -7.14
C ASP A 265 3.09 -15.43 -5.60
N GLU A 266 3.73 -16.48 -5.07
CA GLU A 266 4.13 -16.57 -3.66
C GLU A 266 5.02 -15.40 -3.19
N CYS A 267 5.80 -14.79 -4.09
CA CYS A 267 6.62 -13.62 -3.79
C CYS A 267 5.81 -12.38 -3.38
N PHE A 268 4.50 -12.35 -3.70
CA PHE A 268 3.57 -11.28 -3.35
C PHE A 268 2.59 -11.70 -2.24
N MET A 269 2.64 -12.96 -1.80
CA MET A 269 1.72 -13.49 -0.79
C MET A 269 2.28 -13.36 0.63
N LEU A 270 1.42 -12.93 1.54
CA LEU A 270 1.73 -12.80 2.97
C LEU A 270 1.99 -14.18 3.61
N ASN A 271 3.26 -14.51 3.88
CA ASN A 271 3.60 -15.58 4.81
C ASN A 271 3.33 -15.10 6.25
N LYS A 272 2.25 -15.61 6.85
CA LYS A 272 1.79 -15.27 8.22
C LYS A 272 2.65 -15.87 9.33
N GLU A 273 3.38 -16.95 9.05
CA GLU A 273 4.23 -17.66 10.02
C GLU A 273 5.47 -16.81 10.37
N LYS A 274 5.99 -16.07 9.40
CA LYS A 274 7.09 -15.11 9.57
C LYS A 274 6.74 -13.83 10.33
N MET A 275 5.47 -13.64 10.72
CA MET A 275 4.99 -12.44 11.42
C MET A 275 4.98 -12.58 12.96
N ASN A 276 5.80 -13.50 13.48
CA ASN A 276 5.92 -13.83 14.91
C ASN A 276 7.21 -13.33 15.58
N GLU A 277 8.19 -12.86 14.80
CA GLU A 277 9.40 -12.17 15.32
C GLU A 277 9.06 -10.84 16.01
N PRO A 278 9.91 -10.31 16.90
CA PRO A 278 9.77 -8.97 17.50
C PRO A 278 9.65 -7.83 16.47
N LEU A 279 8.86 -6.79 16.77
CA LEU A 279 8.55 -5.70 15.82
C LEU A 279 9.78 -4.98 15.22
N CYS A 280 10.92 -4.97 15.92
CA CYS A 280 12.19 -4.41 15.43
C CYS A 280 12.88 -5.25 14.33
N HIS A 281 12.42 -6.47 14.03
CA HIS A 281 12.99 -7.33 12.99
C HIS A 281 12.41 -7.07 11.57
N TYR A 282 11.50 -6.10 11.41
CA TYR A 282 10.81 -5.83 10.14
C TYR A 282 11.06 -4.42 9.61
N PHE A 283 11.16 -4.28 8.29
CA PHE A 283 11.00 -2.99 7.62
C PHE A 283 9.52 -2.58 7.62
N ILE A 284 9.21 -1.46 8.26
CA ILE A 284 7.85 -0.93 8.36
C ILE A 284 7.66 0.18 7.33
N SER A 285 6.75 -0.02 6.37
CA SER A 285 6.38 1.01 5.41
C SER A 285 5.85 2.25 6.15
N SER A 286 6.48 3.39 5.94
CA SER A 286 6.34 4.59 6.78
C SER A 286 6.21 5.85 5.93
N SER A 287 5.38 6.80 6.38
CA SER A 287 5.14 8.09 5.72
C SER A 287 5.51 9.23 6.67
N HIS A 288 6.38 10.12 6.18
CA HIS A 288 6.74 11.39 6.81
C HIS A 288 5.77 12.50 6.36
N ASN A 289 5.38 13.40 7.26
CA ASN A 289 4.43 14.49 7.02
C ASN A 289 3.18 14.08 6.22
N THR A 290 2.53 12.97 6.62
CA THR A 290 1.45 12.28 5.88
C THR A 290 0.27 13.17 5.47
N TYR A 291 0.06 14.29 6.16
CA TYR A 291 -0.99 15.27 5.84
C TYR A 291 -0.72 16.05 4.54
N LEU A 292 0.52 16.15 4.05
CA LEU A 292 0.87 16.96 2.87
C LEU A 292 0.44 16.30 1.55
N SER A 293 -0.21 17.08 0.69
CA SER A 293 -0.58 16.71 -0.69
C SER A 293 0.06 17.64 -1.74
N GLY A 294 1.27 18.15 -1.44
CA GLY A 294 1.97 19.16 -2.23
C GLY A 294 3.30 19.57 -1.57
N PRO A 295 3.98 20.62 -2.06
CA PRO A 295 5.25 21.09 -1.50
C PRO A 295 5.18 21.43 -0.01
N GLN A 296 6.26 21.17 0.73
CA GLN A 296 6.35 21.44 2.17
C GLN A 296 6.29 22.94 2.52
N VAL A 297 6.69 23.83 1.59
CA VAL A 297 6.77 25.28 1.82
C VAL A 297 6.21 26.03 0.61
N GLY A 298 5.58 27.19 0.86
CA GLY A 298 5.11 28.12 -0.17
C GLY A 298 3.61 27.99 -0.49
N LEU A 299 3.13 28.86 -1.39
CA LEU A 299 1.69 29.05 -1.69
C LEU A 299 0.99 27.84 -2.33
N LEU A 300 1.76 26.84 -2.79
CA LEU A 300 1.23 25.59 -3.33
C LEU A 300 1.14 24.46 -2.30
N SER A 301 1.59 24.70 -1.05
CA SER A 301 1.45 23.73 0.03
C SER A 301 -0.03 23.48 0.33
N LYS A 302 -0.38 22.21 0.52
CA LYS A 302 -1.75 21.75 0.79
C LYS A 302 -1.71 20.62 1.80
N CYS A 303 -2.62 20.67 2.77
CA CYS A 303 -2.83 19.61 3.75
C CYS A 303 -4.18 18.95 3.48
N SER A 304 -4.27 17.63 3.58
CA SER A 304 -5.50 16.89 3.27
C SER A 304 -5.67 15.63 4.12
N VAL A 305 -6.87 15.47 4.69
CA VAL A 305 -7.32 14.25 5.38
C VAL A 305 -7.31 13.03 4.44
N GLU A 306 -7.49 13.27 3.14
CA GLU A 306 -7.53 12.22 2.12
C GLU A 306 -6.19 11.48 1.98
N MET A 307 -5.05 12.16 2.21
CA MET A 307 -3.73 11.53 2.13
C MET A 307 -3.58 10.39 3.14
N TYR A 308 -4.13 10.51 4.35
CA TYR A 308 -4.12 9.42 5.34
C TYR A 308 -4.88 8.19 4.85
N ARG A 309 -6.01 8.37 4.15
CA ARG A 309 -6.76 7.25 3.55
C ARG A 309 -5.90 6.53 2.52
N GLN A 310 -5.38 7.27 1.56
CA GLN A 310 -4.60 6.72 0.45
C GLN A 310 -3.28 6.06 0.90
N VAL A 311 -2.59 6.69 1.84
CA VAL A 311 -1.35 6.14 2.43
C VAL A 311 -1.65 4.86 3.21
N LEU A 312 -2.70 4.80 4.02
CA LEU A 312 -3.08 3.56 4.72
C LEU A 312 -3.53 2.45 3.75
N LEU A 313 -4.34 2.78 2.73
CA LEU A 313 -4.74 1.85 1.66
C LEU A 313 -3.54 1.26 0.92
N SER A 314 -2.51 2.06 0.66
CA SER A 314 -1.26 1.62 0.01
C SER A 314 -0.48 0.54 0.78
N GLY A 315 -0.86 0.27 2.02
CA GLY A 315 -0.21 -0.68 2.92
C GLY A 315 0.76 -0.03 3.92
N CYS A 316 0.94 1.30 3.88
CA CYS A 316 1.74 2.02 4.86
C CYS A 316 1.23 1.77 6.29
N ARG A 317 2.15 1.56 7.24
CA ARG A 317 1.90 1.17 8.64
C ARG A 317 2.41 2.18 9.66
N CYS A 318 3.12 3.23 9.26
CA CYS A 318 3.49 4.35 10.14
C CYS A 318 3.12 5.68 9.47
N VAL A 319 2.34 6.52 10.14
CA VAL A 319 1.87 7.81 9.61
C VAL A 319 2.09 8.94 10.62
N GLU A 320 2.29 10.15 10.11
CA GLU A 320 2.74 11.33 10.86
C GLU A 320 1.64 12.37 11.04
N LEU A 321 1.54 12.95 12.23
CA LEU A 321 0.57 13.99 12.59
C LEU A 321 1.27 15.10 13.39
N ASP A 322 1.43 16.27 12.77
CA ASP A 322 2.03 17.46 13.38
C ASP A 322 0.91 18.31 13.99
N ILE A 323 0.66 18.16 15.30
CA ILE A 323 -0.53 18.66 15.96
C ILE A 323 -0.25 20.00 16.67
N TRP A 324 -0.94 21.03 16.21
CA TRP A 324 -0.83 22.40 16.70
C TRP A 324 -2.14 22.92 17.29
N ASP A 325 -2.04 23.97 18.12
CA ASP A 325 -3.23 24.69 18.58
C ASP A 325 -3.82 25.53 17.45
N GLY A 326 -5.04 25.17 17.02
CA GLY A 326 -5.78 25.94 16.04
C GLY A 326 -6.26 27.30 16.57
N ARG A 327 -6.86 28.10 15.70
CA ARG A 327 -7.40 29.42 16.09
C ARG A 327 -8.53 29.26 17.12
N PRO A 328 -8.70 30.22 18.05
CA PRO A 328 -9.86 30.25 18.93
C PRO A 328 -11.16 30.33 18.13
N SER A 329 -12.20 29.61 18.54
CA SER A 329 -13.54 29.79 17.96
C SER A 329 -14.13 31.15 18.37
N GLU A 330 -14.71 31.88 17.43
CA GLU A 330 -15.64 32.97 17.75
C GLU A 330 -16.77 32.41 18.63
N GLY A 331 -17.01 33.03 19.79
CA GLY A 331 -17.89 32.48 20.85
C GLY A 331 -17.18 31.77 22.01
N GLY A 332 -15.84 31.74 22.05
CA GLY A 332 -15.09 31.48 23.29
C GLY A 332 -14.91 30.01 23.72
N CYS A 333 -15.30 29.03 22.90
CA CYS A 333 -15.13 27.59 23.16
C CYS A 333 -13.65 27.10 23.09
N GLY A 334 -12.68 28.03 23.11
CA GLY A 334 -11.25 27.78 23.00
C GLY A 334 -10.78 27.43 21.58
N SER A 335 -9.52 27.04 21.47
CA SER A 335 -8.92 26.50 20.24
C SER A 335 -9.25 25.02 20.04
N VAL A 336 -9.31 24.56 18.80
CA VAL A 336 -9.42 23.14 18.42
C VAL A 336 -8.04 22.66 17.93
N PRO A 337 -7.55 21.46 18.27
CA PRO A 337 -6.31 20.94 17.69
C PRO A 337 -6.44 20.75 16.17
N VAL A 338 -5.40 21.12 15.44
CA VAL A 338 -5.28 21.00 13.98
C VAL A 338 -3.99 20.28 13.62
N VAL A 339 -3.95 19.64 12.45
CA VAL A 339 -2.72 19.11 11.84
C VAL A 339 -2.25 20.09 10.76
N THR A 340 -0.97 20.50 10.77
CA THR A 340 -0.48 21.57 9.87
C THR A 340 1.05 21.68 9.76
N HIS A 341 1.51 22.11 8.58
CA HIS A 341 2.81 22.77 8.34
C HIS A 341 2.58 24.05 7.49
N GLY A 342 1.56 24.82 7.88
CA GLY A 342 1.05 26.00 7.17
C GLY A 342 -0.49 25.91 7.01
N PRO A 343 -1.01 25.23 5.96
CA PRO A 343 -2.43 24.96 5.82
C PRO A 343 -2.95 24.02 6.92
N THR A 344 -4.12 24.29 7.51
CA THR A 344 -4.64 23.53 8.66
C THR A 344 -5.80 22.59 8.29
N ILE A 345 -5.72 21.33 8.73
CA ILE A 345 -6.85 20.37 8.73
C ILE A 345 -7.22 19.97 10.17
N VAL A 346 -8.46 19.55 10.41
CA VAL A 346 -8.95 19.30 11.78
C VAL A 346 -8.51 17.92 12.28
N THR A 347 -7.86 17.85 13.45
CA THR A 347 -7.29 16.58 13.97
C THR A 347 -8.35 15.49 14.20
N ARG A 348 -9.62 15.86 14.46
CA ARG A 348 -10.75 14.90 14.56
C ARG A 348 -11.01 14.18 13.23
N GLU A 349 -10.96 14.90 12.10
CA GLU A 349 -11.19 14.31 10.78
C GLU A 349 -10.04 13.36 10.39
N VAL A 350 -8.79 13.75 10.71
CA VAL A 350 -7.60 12.90 10.53
C VAL A 350 -7.71 11.61 11.35
N ILE A 351 -8.03 11.70 12.64
CA ILE A 351 -8.16 10.52 13.52
C ILE A 351 -9.32 9.61 13.08
N GLN A 352 -10.45 10.18 12.63
CA GLN A 352 -11.56 9.41 12.08
C GLN A 352 -11.19 8.71 10.76
N ALA A 353 -10.48 9.37 9.85
CA ALA A 353 -9.98 8.74 8.63
C ALA A 353 -8.95 7.63 8.92
N ILE A 354 -8.07 7.84 9.91
CA ILE A 354 -7.14 6.78 10.34
C ILE A 354 -7.92 5.57 10.88
N ALA A 355 -8.95 5.77 11.70
CA ALA A 355 -9.75 4.66 12.24
C ALA A 355 -10.51 3.87 11.14
N GLU A 356 -11.04 4.56 10.12
CA GLU A 356 -11.74 3.95 8.98
C GLU A 356 -10.80 3.15 8.06
N TYR A 357 -9.57 3.64 7.81
CA TYR A 357 -8.66 3.08 6.81
C TYR A 357 -7.51 2.22 7.36
N ALA A 358 -7.20 2.31 8.66
CA ALA A 358 -6.05 1.62 9.27
C ALA A 358 -5.97 0.14 8.89
N PHE A 359 -7.11 -0.56 8.85
CA PHE A 359 -7.16 -2.01 8.67
C PHE A 359 -7.89 -2.49 7.40
N LYS A 360 -8.19 -1.60 6.43
CA LYS A 360 -8.84 -2.00 5.16
C LYS A 360 -7.97 -2.96 4.32
N THR A 361 -6.69 -2.66 4.12
CA THR A 361 -5.79 -3.45 3.25
C THR A 361 -4.72 -4.26 3.99
N SER A 362 -4.58 -4.07 5.31
CA SER A 362 -3.67 -4.87 6.15
C SER A 362 -4.13 -4.88 7.60
N VAL A 363 -4.19 -6.07 8.21
CA VAL A 363 -4.60 -6.25 9.61
C VAL A 363 -3.47 -6.02 10.62
N TYR A 364 -2.25 -5.74 10.16
CA TYR A 364 -1.07 -5.48 10.98
C TYR A 364 -1.07 -4.07 11.58
N PRO A 365 -0.41 -3.85 12.73
CA PRO A 365 -0.53 -2.63 13.51
C PRO A 365 -0.18 -1.36 12.74
N VAL A 366 -0.81 -0.26 13.15
CA VAL A 366 -0.51 1.09 12.66
C VAL A 366 0.14 1.91 13.77
N ILE A 367 1.27 2.54 13.45
CA ILE A 367 2.01 3.45 14.33
C ILE A 367 1.65 4.88 13.95
N LEU A 368 1.30 5.70 14.94
CA LEU A 368 1.06 7.13 14.79
C LEU A 368 2.24 7.90 15.37
N SER A 369 3.03 8.52 14.50
CA SER A 369 4.05 9.49 14.87
C SER A 369 3.36 10.81 15.18
N LEU A 370 3.22 11.15 16.46
CA LEU A 370 2.58 12.39 16.89
C LEU A 370 3.66 13.40 17.31
N GLU A 371 3.88 14.41 16.48
CA GLU A 371 4.64 15.59 16.89
C GLU A 371 3.67 16.63 17.47
N VAL A 372 3.75 16.86 18.79
CA VAL A 372 2.69 17.56 19.53
C VAL A 372 3.20 18.92 20.03
N HIS A 373 2.74 19.98 19.38
CA HIS A 373 3.03 21.39 19.69
C HIS A 373 1.89 22.08 20.47
N CYS A 374 0.74 21.40 20.64
CA CYS A 374 -0.39 21.87 21.44
C CYS A 374 -0.04 22.14 22.91
N GLY A 375 -0.67 23.16 23.50
CA GLY A 375 -0.76 23.31 24.95
C GLY A 375 -1.61 22.20 25.61
N ALA A 376 -1.35 21.93 26.90
CA ALA A 376 -1.90 20.79 27.64
C ALA A 376 -3.43 20.60 27.53
N ARG A 377 -4.20 21.69 27.42
CA ARG A 377 -5.66 21.66 27.25
C ARG A 377 -6.09 20.96 25.95
N ASN A 378 -5.34 21.14 24.87
CA ASN A 378 -5.61 20.50 23.58
C ASN A 378 -4.90 19.15 23.45
N GLN A 379 -3.74 18.94 24.08
CA GLN A 379 -3.19 17.59 24.27
C GLN A 379 -4.22 16.66 24.94
N ALA A 380 -4.90 17.13 26.00
CA ALA A 380 -5.98 16.39 26.65
C ALA A 380 -7.20 16.15 25.74
N LYS A 381 -7.51 17.05 24.79
CA LYS A 381 -8.54 16.80 23.76
C LYS A 381 -8.10 15.71 22.79
N VAL A 382 -6.86 15.75 22.29
CA VAL A 382 -6.30 14.71 21.39
C VAL A 382 -6.27 13.35 22.07
N ALA A 383 -5.81 13.27 23.33
CA ALA A 383 -5.77 12.02 24.08
C ALA A 383 -7.17 11.42 24.31
N ARG A 384 -8.18 12.25 24.60
CA ARG A 384 -9.59 11.82 24.68
C ARG A 384 -10.11 11.35 23.33
N LEU A 385 -9.85 12.11 22.27
CA LEU A 385 -10.27 11.84 20.90
C LEU A 385 -9.67 10.52 20.35
N CYS A 386 -8.41 10.21 20.65
CA CYS A 386 -7.80 8.92 20.33
C CYS A 386 -8.53 7.76 21.05
N LYS A 387 -8.83 7.90 22.36
CA LYS A 387 -9.60 6.89 23.11
C LYS A 387 -11.04 6.74 22.61
N GLU A 388 -11.70 7.86 22.29
CA GLU A 388 -13.07 7.95 21.77
C GLU A 388 -13.22 7.25 20.41
N VAL A 389 -12.28 7.46 19.49
CA VAL A 389 -12.42 7.05 18.08
C VAL A 389 -11.72 5.72 17.75
N PHE A 390 -10.60 5.41 18.41
CA PHE A 390 -9.91 4.12 18.18
C PHE A 390 -10.41 3.00 19.10
N GLY A 391 -10.96 3.32 20.28
CA GLY A 391 -11.47 2.34 21.25
C GLY A 391 -10.46 1.21 21.51
N ASP A 392 -10.93 -0.04 21.44
CA ASP A 392 -10.12 -1.25 21.67
C ASP A 392 -8.94 -1.43 20.69
N ALA A 393 -8.87 -0.69 19.58
CA ALA A 393 -7.71 -0.71 18.71
C ALA A 393 -6.52 0.01 19.36
N LEU A 394 -6.73 1.03 20.18
CA LEU A 394 -5.65 1.79 20.81
C LEU A 394 -4.95 0.97 21.90
N ILE A 395 -3.62 0.85 21.81
CA ILE A 395 -2.80 0.39 22.94
C ILE A 395 -2.63 1.56 23.91
N SER A 396 -3.50 1.62 24.92
CA SER A 396 -3.44 2.64 25.98
C SER A 396 -2.56 2.25 27.17
N GLU A 397 -2.25 0.96 27.33
CA GLU A 397 -1.52 0.36 28.45
C GLU A 397 -0.57 -0.73 27.93
N PRO A 398 0.49 -1.12 28.68
CA PRO A 398 1.38 -2.22 28.28
C PRO A 398 0.63 -3.54 28.09
N LEU A 399 1.13 -4.41 27.22
CA LEU A 399 0.62 -5.78 27.13
C LEU A 399 1.15 -6.59 28.33
N GLU A 400 0.29 -7.34 29.02
CA GLU A 400 0.69 -8.21 30.15
C GLU A 400 1.83 -9.19 29.79
N SER A 401 1.87 -9.62 28.52
CA SER A 401 2.90 -10.52 27.98
C SER A 401 4.21 -9.83 27.58
N HIS A 402 4.24 -8.50 27.55
CA HIS A 402 5.38 -7.67 27.13
C HIS A 402 5.44 -6.40 28.01
N PRO A 403 5.74 -6.54 29.32
CA PRO A 403 5.87 -5.40 30.23
C PRO A 403 7.02 -4.47 29.79
N LEU A 404 6.95 -3.20 30.18
CA LEU A 404 7.92 -2.18 29.78
C LEU A 404 9.19 -2.21 30.64
N GLU A 405 9.86 -3.36 30.67
CA GLU A 405 11.05 -3.64 31.48
C GLU A 405 12.29 -3.87 30.60
N PRO A 406 13.51 -3.52 31.06
CA PRO A 406 14.74 -3.74 30.30
C PRO A 406 14.95 -5.22 29.95
N GLY A 407 15.31 -5.50 28.69
CA GLY A 407 15.54 -6.87 28.19
C GLY A 407 14.29 -7.58 27.67
N ILE A 408 13.08 -7.04 27.88
CA ILE A 408 11.86 -7.57 27.25
C ILE A 408 11.81 -7.14 25.78
N ALA A 409 11.63 -8.10 24.89
CA ALA A 409 11.53 -7.86 23.45
C ALA A 409 10.21 -7.17 23.05
N LEU A 410 10.20 -6.46 21.93
CA LEU A 410 8.97 -5.87 21.40
C LEU A 410 7.98 -6.96 20.95
N PRO A 411 6.66 -6.80 21.21
CA PRO A 411 5.64 -7.72 20.71
C PRO A 411 5.65 -7.83 19.19
N SER A 412 5.33 -9.02 18.66
CA SER A 412 5.32 -9.29 17.22
C SER A 412 4.11 -8.68 16.49
N PRO A 413 4.17 -8.50 15.16
CA PRO A 413 3.04 -8.06 14.36
C PRO A 413 1.78 -8.93 14.56
N ASN A 414 1.92 -10.25 14.70
CA ASN A 414 0.80 -11.15 15.03
C ASN A 414 0.22 -10.93 16.44
N ARG A 415 1.00 -10.45 17.43
CA ARG A 415 0.49 -10.04 18.75
C ARG A 415 -0.22 -8.67 18.74
N LEU A 416 -0.01 -7.88 17.68
CA LEU A 416 -0.47 -6.50 17.54
C LEU A 416 -1.55 -6.34 16.45
N LEU A 417 -2.22 -7.44 16.06
CA LEU A 417 -3.26 -7.42 15.03
C LEU A 417 -4.40 -6.46 15.38
N LYS A 418 -4.78 -5.61 14.41
CA LYS A 418 -5.77 -4.53 14.53
C LYS A 418 -5.49 -3.53 15.68
N LYS A 419 -4.21 -3.32 16.04
CA LYS A 419 -3.80 -2.36 17.07
C LYS A 419 -3.19 -1.07 16.50
N ILE A 420 -3.38 0.02 17.25
CA ILE A 420 -2.87 1.36 16.98
C ILE A 420 -1.92 1.74 18.11
N ILE A 421 -0.70 2.13 17.74
CA ILE A 421 0.41 2.47 18.65
C ILE A 421 0.70 3.96 18.53
N ILE A 422 0.82 4.67 19.65
CA ILE A 422 1.21 6.09 19.66
C ILE A 422 2.71 6.21 19.93
N LYS A 423 3.47 6.73 18.95
CA LYS A 423 4.83 7.26 19.12
C LYS A 423 4.71 8.75 19.45
N SER A 424 5.01 9.15 20.68
CA SER A 424 5.21 10.57 21.04
C SER A 424 6.12 10.70 22.26
N ARG A 425 6.43 11.94 22.66
CA ARG A 425 7.31 12.21 23.82
C ARG A 425 6.57 11.88 25.12
N LYS A 426 7.15 10.99 25.93
CA LYS A 426 6.67 10.71 27.30
C LYS A 426 7.18 11.81 28.24
N GLY A 427 6.26 12.56 28.87
CA GLY A 427 6.61 13.54 29.89
C GLY A 427 7.04 12.89 31.21
N GLU A 428 7.89 13.57 31.98
CA GLU A 428 8.21 13.19 33.36
C GLU A 428 6.95 13.29 34.25
N PHE A 429 6.37 12.15 34.63
CA PHE A 429 5.30 12.10 35.63
C PHE A 429 5.88 12.34 37.03
N LYS A 430 6.13 13.61 37.38
CA LYS A 430 6.43 14.02 38.76
C LYS A 430 5.16 13.93 39.59
N VAL A 431 4.91 12.75 40.14
CA VAL A 431 3.83 12.50 41.11
C VAL A 431 4.17 13.24 42.41
N PHE A 432 3.62 14.44 42.55
CA PHE A 432 3.66 15.19 43.81
C PHE A 432 2.78 14.49 44.85
N PHE A 433 3.35 13.50 45.55
CA PHE A 433 2.80 13.03 46.82
C PHE A 433 2.89 14.15 47.85
N GLN A 434 1.83 14.95 47.95
CA GLN A 434 1.68 15.95 48.99
C GLN A 434 1.38 15.25 50.32
N ALA A 435 2.44 14.73 50.95
CA ALA A 435 2.36 14.02 52.22
C ALA A 435 1.91 14.99 53.34
N SER A 436 0.63 14.95 53.67
CA SER A 436 0.06 15.67 54.81
C SER A 436 0.76 15.23 56.09
N LYS A 437 1.60 16.10 56.65
CA LYS A 437 2.23 15.89 57.96
C LYS A 437 1.15 15.89 59.05
N VAL A 438 0.74 14.70 59.48
CA VAL A 438 0.14 14.53 60.80
C VAL A 438 1.25 14.77 61.83
N ALA A 439 0.96 15.57 62.87
CA ALA A 439 1.90 15.86 63.93
C ALA A 439 1.63 14.93 65.12
N ASP A 440 2.50 13.95 65.32
CA ASP A 440 2.41 13.05 66.47
C ASP A 440 2.88 13.73 67.76
N VAL A 441 2.17 13.45 68.85
CA VAL A 441 2.46 13.94 70.20
C VAL A 441 3.27 12.86 70.94
N PRO A 442 4.42 13.18 71.55
CA PRO A 442 5.25 12.18 72.22
C PRO A 442 4.62 11.71 73.54
N SER A 443 4.73 10.41 73.82
CA SER A 443 4.51 9.86 75.17
C SER A 443 5.56 8.80 75.49
N ASN A 444 6.20 8.91 76.66
CA ASN A 444 7.24 8.00 77.13
C ASN A 444 6.65 6.84 77.95
N SER A 445 7.16 5.63 77.76
CA SER A 445 7.42 4.67 78.85
C SER A 445 8.39 3.56 78.37
N SER A 446 9.03 2.86 79.30
CA SER A 446 10.24 2.05 79.07
C SER A 446 10.22 0.71 79.83
N ALA A 447 10.75 -0.37 79.22
CA ALA A 447 11.16 -1.61 79.88
C ALA A 447 12.02 -2.52 78.95
N GLU A 448 12.85 -3.39 79.54
CA GLU A 448 13.79 -4.33 78.88
C GLU A 448 13.55 -5.78 79.39
N ALA A 449 14.18 -6.90 78.99
CA ALA A 449 15.33 -7.26 78.13
C ALA A 449 15.09 -8.72 77.57
N GLU A 450 16.00 -9.57 77.05
CA GLU A 450 17.46 -9.55 76.81
C GLU A 450 17.85 -10.62 75.73
N GLY A 451 18.72 -10.27 74.77
CA GLY A 451 19.75 -11.12 74.11
C GLY A 451 19.41 -12.44 73.37
N PRO A 452 20.42 -13.14 72.77
CA PRO A 452 21.68 -12.61 72.19
C PRO A 452 22.15 -13.26 70.85
N HIS A 453 23.19 -12.67 70.21
CA HIS A 453 24.17 -13.32 69.27
C HIS A 453 23.68 -13.79 67.86
N VAL A 454 24.47 -13.92 66.75
CA VAL A 454 25.95 -13.95 66.48
C VAL A 454 26.33 -13.27 65.13
N ASP A 455 27.44 -12.49 65.12
CA ASP A 455 28.41 -12.09 64.05
C ASP A 455 28.07 -11.36 62.71
N GLY A 456 29.12 -10.69 62.16
CA GLY A 456 29.16 -9.86 60.93
C GLY A 456 30.16 -10.38 59.86
N PRO A 457 30.99 -9.55 59.16
CA PRO A 457 31.41 -8.16 59.45
C PRO A 457 31.25 -7.14 58.28
N SER A 458 31.80 -5.93 58.49
CA SER A 458 32.07 -4.85 57.52
C SER A 458 33.21 -5.22 56.52
N SER A 459 33.71 -4.41 55.55
CA SER A 459 33.64 -2.96 55.23
C SER A 459 33.66 -2.78 53.67
N ASN A 460 33.81 -1.61 53.01
CA ASN A 460 34.08 -0.21 53.38
C ASN A 460 33.52 0.76 52.29
N GLU A 461 33.52 2.07 52.56
CA GLU A 461 33.28 3.15 51.58
C GLU A 461 34.55 3.52 50.78
N PHE A 462 34.37 4.19 49.64
CA PHE A 462 35.27 5.25 49.15
C PHE A 462 34.52 6.21 48.19
N ASP A 463 34.73 7.52 48.35
CA ASP A 463 34.11 8.61 47.59
C ASP A 463 35.18 9.54 46.99
N ILE A 464 34.97 10.03 45.76
CA ILE A 464 35.79 11.08 45.13
C ILE A 464 34.92 12.01 44.27
N SER A 465 34.50 13.10 44.91
CA SER A 465 34.61 14.51 44.46
C SER A 465 34.46 14.88 42.98
N SER A 466 33.55 15.82 42.74
CA SER A 466 33.49 16.69 41.55
C SER A 466 34.68 17.66 41.45
N THR A 467 34.94 18.14 40.22
CA THR A 467 35.56 19.45 39.96
C THR A 467 34.72 20.19 38.93
N VAL A 468 34.47 21.49 39.14
CA VAL A 468 33.78 22.38 38.20
C VAL A 468 34.56 23.69 38.12
N GLU A 469 34.98 24.10 36.93
CA GLU A 469 35.63 25.40 36.72
C GLU A 469 34.61 26.46 36.25
N SER A 470 34.79 27.69 36.73
CA SER A 470 33.90 28.82 36.50
C SER A 470 34.59 29.94 35.73
N PHE A 471 33.89 30.60 34.82
CA PHE A 471 34.24 31.93 34.32
C PHE A 471 33.01 32.85 34.29
N ALA A 472 33.22 34.16 34.47
CA ALA A 472 32.16 35.13 34.71
C ALA A 472 32.48 36.52 34.15
N SER A 473 31.42 37.22 33.70
CA SER A 473 31.34 38.64 33.31
C SER A 473 29.85 38.99 33.16
N SER A 474 29.21 39.85 33.96
CA SER A 474 29.28 41.34 34.00
C SER A 474 28.78 42.03 32.72
N SER A 475 27.90 43.05 32.75
CA SER A 475 27.11 43.66 33.85
C SER A 475 25.99 44.57 33.24
N ASP A 476 25.39 45.44 34.06
CA ASP A 476 24.48 46.58 33.72
C ASP A 476 23.05 46.12 33.31
N SER A 477 21.94 46.46 34.01
CA SER A 477 21.38 47.74 34.51
C SER A 477 20.74 48.60 33.39
N ASP A 478 19.61 49.31 33.57
CA ASP A 478 19.08 49.96 34.77
C ASP A 478 17.63 49.56 35.17
N GLN A 479 17.01 50.35 36.07
CA GLN A 479 15.76 50.12 36.80
C GLN A 479 14.61 51.02 36.32
N ASP A 480 13.37 50.64 36.63
CA ASP A 480 12.32 51.55 37.12
C ASP A 480 11.24 50.72 37.84
N GLU A 481 10.63 51.26 38.91
CA GLU A 481 9.64 50.57 39.76
C GLU A 481 8.25 51.22 39.69
N GLU A 482 7.18 50.42 39.55
CA GLU A 482 5.94 50.63 40.32
C GLU A 482 5.14 49.33 40.46
N THR A 483 4.21 49.27 41.42
CA THR A 483 3.80 47.99 42.05
C THR A 483 2.35 47.55 41.78
N ASP A 484 2.17 46.32 41.30
CA ASP A 484 1.22 45.35 41.90
C ASP A 484 1.71 43.91 41.62
N SER A 485 0.95 42.90 42.03
CA SER A 485 1.48 41.66 42.57
C SER A 485 1.31 40.41 41.68
N ASN A 486 2.34 39.55 41.74
CA ASN A 486 2.41 38.17 41.24
C ASN A 486 2.51 37.90 39.72
N LYS A 487 3.77 37.70 39.28
CA LYS A 487 4.24 36.72 38.29
C LYS A 487 4.06 37.00 36.78
N ALA A 488 5.02 37.74 36.22
CA ALA A 488 5.70 37.36 34.97
C ALA A 488 6.87 36.40 35.33
N GLU A 489 7.09 35.27 34.66
CA GLU A 489 7.81 35.10 33.38
C GLU A 489 9.26 35.63 33.35
N VAL A 490 10.21 34.71 33.17
CA VAL A 490 11.51 34.95 32.53
C VAL A 490 11.73 33.85 31.49
N TYR A 491 12.11 34.23 30.29
CA TYR A 491 12.38 33.33 29.17
C TYR A 491 13.76 32.65 29.33
N LEU A 492 13.89 31.44 28.79
CA LEU A 492 15.19 30.95 28.29
C LEU A 492 15.12 30.83 26.77
N ARG A 493 15.96 31.60 26.08
CA ARG A 493 16.30 31.37 24.68
C ARG A 493 17.19 30.12 24.59
N PHE A 494 17.01 29.32 23.55
CA PHE A 494 18.03 28.37 23.12
C PHE A 494 18.92 29.05 22.09
N GLU A 495 20.22 29.14 22.36
CA GLU A 495 21.19 29.59 21.37
C GLU A 495 21.77 28.41 20.58
N ASN A 496 21.97 28.67 19.28
CA ASN A 496 22.62 27.87 18.24
C ASN A 496 23.36 26.59 18.65
N VAL A 497 22.87 25.43 18.20
CA VAL A 497 23.66 24.20 18.02
C VAL A 497 24.06 24.09 16.53
N PRO A 498 25.32 23.82 16.17
CA PRO A 498 25.77 23.89 14.77
C PRO A 498 25.18 22.83 13.82
N SER A 499 24.84 23.24 12.60
CA SER A 499 24.15 22.43 11.57
C SER A 499 25.02 21.40 10.81
N SER A 500 26.15 20.96 11.38
CA SER A 500 27.23 20.29 10.64
C SER A 500 27.29 18.76 10.79
N LEU A 501 26.16 18.06 10.67
CA LEU A 501 26.09 16.60 10.82
C LEU A 501 25.13 15.89 9.83
N TYR A 502 24.83 16.52 8.68
CA TYR A 502 24.04 15.93 7.59
C TYR A 502 24.82 15.85 6.27
N GLU A 503 25.93 15.12 6.27
CA GLU A 503 26.58 14.64 5.04
C GLU A 503 26.73 13.11 5.10
N PHE A 504 25.79 12.40 4.48
CA PHE A 504 25.99 11.03 4.04
C PHE A 504 26.21 11.06 2.52
N ASN A 505 27.46 10.84 2.10
CA ASN A 505 27.82 10.83 0.69
C ASN A 505 27.12 9.70 -0.05
N ALA A 506 26.55 10.01 -1.22
CA ALA A 506 26.14 9.03 -2.21
C ALA A 506 27.29 8.80 -3.20
N SER A 507 27.73 7.54 -3.32
CA SER A 507 28.73 7.06 -4.29
C SER A 507 28.45 5.61 -4.64
#